data_AF-A0A1I5A6C4-F1
#
_entry.id   AF-A0A1I5A6C4-F1
#
_cell.length_a   1.000
_cell.length_b   1.000
_cell.length_c   1.000
_cell.angle_alpha   90.00
_cell.angle_beta   90.00
_cell.angle_gamma   90.00
#
_symmetry.space_group_name_H-M   'P 1'
#
loop_
_entity.id
_entity.type
_entity.pdbx_description
1 polymer ?
#
loop_
_entity_poly.entity_id
_entity_poly.type
_entity_poly.pdbx_seq_one_letter_code
_entity_poly.pdbx_strand_id
1 'polypeptide(L)' 'MTQEEIKELKEKALKQFLSGESLTGKDGAFAPMLKEFMEEALEAEMSSHLSDEEKGSKAGNKRNGKGKKTLKS' A
#
# COMPACT_ATOMS: atom_id res chain seq x y z
N MET A 1 8.05 -5.37 4.25
CA MET A 1 9.42 -5.34 3.70
C MET A 1 10.43 -6.13 4.51
N THR A 2 11.24 -6.95 3.85
CA THR A 2 12.45 -7.61 4.38
C THR A 2 13.67 -6.69 4.31
N GLN A 3 14.77 -7.06 4.98
CA GLN A 3 16.02 -6.29 4.88
C GLN A 3 16.60 -6.27 3.45
N GLU A 4 16.35 -7.32 2.67
CA GLU A 4 16.81 -7.43 1.29
C GLU A 4 16.04 -6.47 0.38
N GLU A 5 14.71 -6.39 0.52
CA GLU A 5 13.86 -5.46 -0.22
C GLU A 5 14.23 -3.98 0.06
N ILE A 6 14.60 -3.66 1.30
CA ILE A 6 15.08 -2.33 1.67
C ILE A 6 16.42 -2.01 1.01
N LYS A 7 17.31 -3.00 0.87
CA LYS A 7 18.59 -2.82 0.19
C LYS A 7 18.38 -2.56 -1.30
N GLU A 8 17.55 -3.34 -1.95
CA GLU A 8 17.21 -3.17 -3.37
C GLU A 8 16.54 -1.82 -3.64
N LEU A 9 15.63 -1.39 -2.75
CA LEU A 9 15.01 -0.07 -2.80
C LEU A 9 16.07 1.04 -2.75
N LYS A 10 17.02 0.96 -1.81
CA LYS A 10 18.09 1.96 -1.67
C LYS A 10 18.96 2.02 -2.92
N GLU A 11 19.33 0.88 -3.49
CA GLU A 11 20.11 0.83 -4.72
C GLU A 11 19.35 1.43 -5.91
N LYS A 12 18.05 1.11 -6.05
CA LYS A 12 17.20 1.67 -7.12
C LYS A 12 17.00 3.18 -6.95
N ALA A 13 16.74 3.63 -5.73
CA ALA A 13 16.57 5.05 -5.42
C ALA A 13 17.85 5.85 -5.70
N LEU A 14 19.01 5.33 -5.33
CA LEU A 14 20.30 5.96 -5.65
C LEU A 14 20.54 6.05 -7.16
N LYS A 15 20.27 4.97 -7.90
CA LYS A 15 20.42 4.96 -9.37
C LYS A 15 19.53 6.01 -10.04
N GLN A 16 18.26 6.07 -9.66
CA GLN A 16 17.31 7.04 -10.22
C GLN A 16 17.65 8.48 -9.84
N PHE A 17 18.10 8.70 -8.61
CA PHE A 17 18.54 10.02 -8.17
C PHE A 17 19.75 10.50 -8.98
N LEU A 18 20.72 9.62 -9.26
CA LEU A 18 21.90 9.93 -10.07
C LEU A 18 21.56 10.13 -11.56
N SER A 19 20.57 9.41 -12.10
CA SER A 19 20.15 9.57 -13.50
C SER A 19 19.18 10.75 -13.72
N GLY A 20 18.67 11.36 -12.65
CA GLY A 20 17.65 12.41 -12.72
C GLY A 20 16.24 11.87 -13.02
N GLU A 21 16.05 10.56 -12.93
CA GLU A 21 14.72 9.94 -13.03
C GLU A 21 13.87 10.25 -11.80
N SER A 22 12.56 10.29 -11.99
CA SER A 22 11.62 10.53 -10.90
C SER A 22 11.62 9.36 -9.91
N LEU A 23 11.85 9.66 -8.63
CA LEU A 23 11.81 8.70 -7.52
C LEU A 23 10.38 8.28 -7.15
N THR A 24 9.41 9.13 -7.49
CA THR A 24 7.97 8.89 -7.40
C THR A 24 7.43 8.61 -8.80
N GLY A 25 6.26 8.00 -8.92
CA GLY A 25 5.78 7.55 -10.23
C GLY A 25 5.42 6.07 -10.22
N LYS A 26 4.81 5.61 -11.30
CA LYS A 26 4.60 4.18 -11.55
C LYS A 26 5.90 3.37 -11.48
N ASP A 27 6.98 3.93 -12.03
CA ASP A 27 8.28 3.26 -12.13
C ASP A 27 9.32 3.77 -11.11
N GLY A 28 8.90 4.72 -10.26
CA GLY A 28 9.74 5.32 -9.22
C GLY A 28 10.18 4.30 -8.18
N ALA A 29 11.34 4.51 -7.59
CA ALA A 29 11.88 3.65 -6.54
C ALA A 29 10.93 3.53 -5.35
N PHE A 30 10.18 4.59 -5.01
CA PHE A 30 9.27 4.59 -3.86
C PHE A 30 7.85 4.09 -4.14
N ALA A 31 7.54 3.74 -5.40
CA ALA A 31 6.24 3.17 -5.77
C ALA A 31 5.78 1.97 -4.89
N PRO A 32 6.63 0.95 -4.62
CA PRO A 32 6.24 -0.17 -3.77
C PRO A 32 5.94 0.26 -2.32
N MET A 33 6.71 1.17 -1.74
CA MET A 33 6.45 1.68 -0.38
C MET A 33 5.12 2.42 -0.29
N LEU A 34 4.84 3.28 -1.27
CA LEU A 34 3.58 4.01 -1.30
C LEU A 34 2.39 3.06 -1.46
N LYS A 35 2.54 2.01 -2.27
CA LYS A 35 1.53 0.96 -2.42
C LYS A 35 1.27 0.24 -1.09
N GLU A 36 2.32 -0.23 -0.42
CA GLU A 36 2.20 -0.91 0.87
C GLU A 36 1.48 -0.02 1.90
N PHE A 37 1.90 1.23 2.01
CA PHE A 37 1.26 2.21 2.91
C PHE A 37 -0.24 2.38 2.63
N MET A 38 -0.64 2.50 1.36
CA MET A 38 -2.05 2.62 0.99
C MET A 38 -2.84 1.34 1.27
N GLU A 39 -2.26 0.16 1.03
CA GLU A 39 -2.89 -1.12 1.34
C GLU A 39 -3.11 -1.28 2.85
N GLU A 40 -2.13 -0.92 3.68
CA GLU A 40 -2.24 -0.93 5.14
C GLU A 40 -3.31 0.05 5.65
N ALA A 41 -3.35 1.26 5.11
CA ALA A 41 -4.36 2.26 5.48
C ALA A 41 -5.79 1.79 5.19
N LEU A 42 -6.03 1.23 3.99
CA LEU A 42 -7.34 0.69 3.60
C LEU A 42 -7.73 -0.54 4.44
N GLU A 43 -6.76 -1.39 4.77
CA GLU A 43 -6.96 -2.57 5.61
C GLU A 43 -7.34 -2.19 7.04
N ALA A 44 -6.71 -1.14 7.59
CA ALA A 44 -7.06 -0.57 8.89
C ALA A 44 -8.46 0.06 8.88
N GLU A 45 -8.80 0.84 7.85
CA GLU A 45 -10.12 1.45 7.68
C GLU A 45 -11.22 0.39 7.62
N MET A 46 -11.04 -0.66 6.81
CA MET A 46 -11.99 -1.77 6.69
C MET A 46 -12.17 -2.52 8.02
N SER A 47 -11.09 -2.73 8.76
CA SER A 47 -11.13 -3.40 10.07
C SER A 47 -11.90 -2.56 11.10
N SER A 48 -11.69 -1.25 11.11
CA SER A 48 -12.45 -0.33 11.97
C SER A 48 -13.94 -0.34 11.61
N HIS A 49 -14.27 -0.24 10.32
CA HIS A 49 -15.66 -0.19 9.85
C HIS A 49 -16.45 -1.44 10.26
N LEU A 50 -15.89 -2.63 10.05
CA LEU A 50 -16.54 -3.90 10.43
C LEU A 50 -16.68 -4.04 11.94
N SER A 51 -15.67 -3.59 12.72
CA SER A 51 -15.72 -3.63 14.18
C SER A 51 -16.83 -2.74 14.75
N ASP A 52 -17.17 -1.64 14.07
CA ASP A 52 -18.26 -0.75 14.47
C ASP A 52 -19.64 -1.28 14.05
N GLU A 53 -19.75 -1.97 12.91
CA GLU A 53 -20.99 -2.63 12.48
C GLU A 53 -21.34 -3.86 13.34
N GLU A 54 -20.35 -4.63 13.80
CA GLU A 54 -20.56 -5.79 14.67
C GLU A 54 -21.19 -5.43 16.02
N LYS A 55 -20.97 -4.20 16.51
CA LYS A 55 -21.59 -3.70 17.74
C LYS A 55 -23.10 -3.40 17.57
N GLY A 56 -23.58 -3.26 16.34
CA GLY A 56 -24.93 -2.76 16.03
C GLY A 56 -25.97 -3.80 15.59
N SER A 57 -25.59 -5.02 15.15
CA SER A 57 -26.57 -5.98 14.64
C SER A 57 -26.20 -7.46 14.89
N LYS A 58 -27.23 -8.33 15.01
CA LYS A 58 -27.06 -9.79 15.19
C LYS A 58 -26.55 -10.53 13.94
N ALA A 59 -26.44 -9.84 12.80
CA ALA A 59 -25.94 -10.36 11.52
C ALA A 59 -25.15 -9.25 10.80
N GLY A 60 -23.95 -8.95 11.31
CA GLY A 60 -23.07 -7.92 10.74
C GLY A 60 -22.53 -8.28 9.36
N ASN A 61 -22.06 -7.26 8.61
CA ASN A 61 -21.42 -7.47 7.32
C ASN A 61 -20.12 -8.27 7.49
N LYS A 62 -19.77 -9.02 6.43
CA LYS A 62 -18.52 -9.79 6.37
C LYS A 62 -17.72 -9.37 5.15
N ARG A 63 -16.40 -9.55 5.24
CA ARG A 63 -15.48 -9.27 4.13
C ARG A 63 -15.79 -10.15 2.92
N ASN A 64 -15.82 -9.54 1.75
CA ASN A 64 -16.04 -10.20 0.46
C ASN A 64 -14.79 -10.13 -0.44
N GLY A 65 -13.63 -10.51 0.09
CA GLY A 65 -12.36 -10.54 -0.66
C GLY A 65 -11.72 -9.16 -0.88
N LYS A 66 -10.83 -9.07 -1.88
CA LYS A 66 -10.07 -7.86 -2.25
C LYS A 66 -10.23 -7.56 -3.74
N GLY A 67 -10.46 -6.28 -4.07
CA GLY A 67 -10.49 -5.78 -5.45
C GLY A 67 -9.12 -5.25 -5.90
N LYS A 68 -8.87 -5.19 -7.21
CA LYS A 68 -7.67 -4.57 -7.79
C LYS A 68 -8.05 -3.23 -8.43
N LYS A 69 -7.34 -2.16 -8.09
CA LYS A 69 -7.50 -0.83 -8.71
C LYS A 69 -6.14 -0.27 -9.06
N THR A 70 -5.98 0.16 -10.32
CA THR A 70 -4.77 0.86 -10.77
C THR A 70 -4.95 2.35 -10.51
N LEU A 71 -4.07 2.93 -9.67
CA LEU A 71 -4.06 4.36 -9.38
C LEU A 71 -3.17 5.09 -10.38
N LYS A 72 -3.54 6.33 -10.73
CA LYS A 72 -2.65 7.23 -11.45
C LYS A 72 -1.67 7.83 -10.43
N SER A 73 -0.39 7.79 -10.79
CA SER A 73 0.67 8.50 -10.10
C SER A 73 0.89 9.87 -10.72
#